data_AF-A0A3E3DTV6-F1
#
_entry.id   AF-A0A3E3DTV6-F1
#
_cell.length_a   1.000
_cell.length_b   1.000
_cell.length_c   1.000
_cell.angle_alpha   90.00
_cell.angle_beta   90.00
_cell.angle_gamma   90.00
#
_symmetry.space_group_name_H-M   'P 1'
#
loop_
_entity.id
_entity.type
_entity.pdbx_description
1 polymer ?
#
loop_
_entity_poly.entity_id
_entity_poly.type
_entity_poly.pdbx_seq_one_letter_code
_entity_poly.pdbx_strand_id
1 'polypeptide(L)'
;MKKLVSLFVAMAFAIGVAGCGNNNEAQIQAATDVVSGYLDAIQNGNLDGAEEYTTDSYIDPLGIDNMDSYMESLLDSLDMGDTFDQEANDFATNAVKAAITSYEINDTKMEEDTISVLVDIDGKDYENIDFTAMESELTTYTQNYANENLNRLMQIYNDQGEDAMMEAMMQDIGGYIFDRMETLFTGAEQKKYQMRFDLVQDENEWKIKAAEISEEAQS
;
A
#
# COMPACT_ATOMS: atom_id res chain seq x y z
N MET A 1 29.17 -21.33 -7.91
CA MET A 1 28.06 -21.87 -8.73
C MET A 1 27.17 -22.78 -7.89
N LYS A 2 26.07 -22.22 -7.36
CA LYS A 2 24.81 -22.93 -7.06
C LYS A 2 23.72 -21.92 -7.41
N LYS A 3 22.85 -22.31 -8.34
CA LYS A 3 21.87 -21.46 -9.02
C LYS A 3 20.71 -21.18 -8.06
N LEU A 4 20.51 -19.93 -7.68
CA LEU A 4 19.22 -19.48 -7.17
C LEU A 4 18.40 -19.07 -8.39
N VAL A 5 17.35 -19.86 -8.64
CA VAL A 5 16.32 -19.56 -9.62
C VAL A 5 15.61 -18.31 -9.12
N SER A 6 15.99 -17.17 -9.67
CA SER A 6 15.22 -15.95 -9.60
C SER A 6 13.88 -16.23 -10.27
N LEU A 7 12.82 -16.22 -9.46
CA LEU A 7 11.43 -16.28 -9.89
C LEU A 7 11.07 -14.91 -10.49
N PHE A 8 11.62 -14.60 -11.67
CA PHE A 8 10.99 -13.62 -12.54
C PHE A 8 9.70 -14.24 -13.05
N VAL A 9 8.58 -13.83 -12.46
CA VAL A 9 7.26 -13.96 -13.10
C VAL A 9 7.30 -13.01 -14.29
N ALA A 10 7.92 -13.48 -15.37
CA ALA A 10 7.70 -12.94 -16.70
C ALA A 10 6.28 -13.34 -17.08
N MET A 11 5.30 -12.56 -16.62
CA MET A 11 3.97 -12.58 -17.20
C MET A 11 4.13 -12.00 -18.59
N ALA A 12 4.34 -12.90 -19.55
CA ALA A 12 4.42 -12.57 -20.95
C ALA A 12 3.07 -11.94 -21.35
N PHE A 13 3.05 -10.61 -21.41
CA PHE A 13 2.07 -9.84 -22.17
C PHE A 13 2.06 -10.38 -23.61
N ALA A 14 1.15 -11.32 -23.87
CA ALA A 14 0.83 -11.77 -25.20
C ALA A 14 -0.05 -10.71 -25.85
N ILE A 15 0.53 -9.55 -26.20
CA ILE A 15 -0.08 -8.61 -27.13
C ILE A 15 0.04 -9.21 -28.53
N GLY A 16 -0.92 -10.09 -28.84
CA GLY A 16 -1.19 -10.58 -30.19
C GLY A 16 -2.13 -9.62 -30.92
N VAL A 17 -1.56 -8.91 -31.89
CA VAL A 17 -2.13 -7.85 -32.72
C VAL A 17 -3.35 -8.29 -33.57
N ALA A 18 -4.35 -7.40 -33.58
CA ALA A 18 -5.31 -7.06 -34.64
C ALA A 18 -6.34 -8.08 -35.19
N GLY A 19 -7.60 -7.68 -35.08
CA GLY A 19 -8.67 -8.04 -36.00
C GLY A 19 -9.86 -7.10 -35.82
N CYS A 20 -10.09 -6.19 -36.76
CA CYS A 20 -11.27 -5.32 -36.82
C CYS A 20 -12.56 -6.16 -36.75
N GLY A 21 -13.22 -6.12 -35.61
CA GLY A 21 -14.59 -6.55 -35.38
C GLY A 21 -14.97 -6.05 -34.00
N ASN A 22 -16.11 -5.37 -33.86
CA ASN A 22 -16.68 -5.02 -32.56
C ASN A 22 -16.68 -6.25 -31.66
N ASN A 23 -15.75 -6.37 -30.74
CA ASN A 23 -15.67 -7.48 -29.82
C ASN A 23 -15.65 -6.93 -28.41
N ASN A 24 -16.76 -6.30 -28.02
CA ASN A 24 -16.96 -5.69 -26.70
C ASN A 24 -16.57 -6.68 -25.59
N GLU A 25 -16.80 -7.98 -25.78
CA GLU A 25 -16.36 -9.04 -24.85
C GLU A 25 -14.84 -9.05 -24.62
N ALA A 26 -14.02 -8.90 -25.66
CA ALA A 26 -12.57 -8.88 -25.53
C ALA A 26 -12.06 -7.62 -24.83
N GLN A 27 -12.70 -6.47 -25.09
CA GLN A 27 -12.36 -5.22 -24.40
C GLN A 27 -12.81 -5.24 -22.94
N ILE A 28 -14.00 -5.78 -22.67
CA ILE A 28 -14.50 -6.03 -21.32
C ILE A 28 -13.54 -6.91 -20.55
N GLN A 29 -13.13 -8.06 -21.11
CA GLN A 29 -12.18 -8.95 -20.46
C GLN A 29 -10.84 -8.25 -20.19
N ALA A 30 -10.31 -7.49 -21.14
CA ALA A 30 -9.06 -6.76 -20.95
C ALA A 30 -9.17 -5.73 -19.80
N ALA A 31 -10.30 -5.03 -19.68
CA ALA A 31 -10.54 -4.10 -18.58
C ALA A 31 -10.70 -4.81 -17.23
N THR A 32 -11.40 -5.95 -17.20
CA THR A 32 -11.50 -6.82 -16.02
C THR A 32 -10.11 -7.28 -15.56
N ASP A 33 -9.25 -7.73 -16.49
CA ASP A 33 -7.89 -8.19 -16.19
C ASP A 33 -7.01 -7.06 -15.63
N VAL A 34 -7.18 -5.82 -16.12
CA VAL A 34 -6.48 -4.64 -15.59
C VAL A 34 -6.89 -4.35 -14.14
N VAL A 35 -8.18 -4.39 -13.82
CA VAL A 35 -8.65 -4.17 -12.44
C VAL A 35 -8.23 -5.29 -11.51
N SER A 36 -8.31 -6.55 -11.95
CA SER A 36 -7.76 -7.68 -11.19
C SER A 36 -6.27 -7.54 -10.95
N GLY A 37 -5.48 -7.17 -11.97
CA GLY A 37 -4.05 -6.97 -11.85
C GLY A 37 -3.67 -5.89 -10.84
N TYR A 38 -4.38 -4.76 -10.86
CA TYR A 38 -4.24 -3.68 -9.87
C TYR A 38 -4.51 -4.18 -8.45
N LEU A 39 -5.66 -4.83 -8.22
CA LEU A 39 -6.04 -5.33 -6.89
C LEU A 39 -5.09 -6.43 -6.41
N ASP A 40 -4.68 -7.35 -7.28
CA ASP A 40 -3.70 -8.39 -6.97
C ASP A 40 -2.34 -7.78 -6.59
N ALA A 41 -1.92 -6.71 -7.25
CA ALA A 41 -0.68 -6.01 -6.91
C ALA A 41 -0.75 -5.43 -5.48
N ILE A 42 -1.88 -4.81 -5.11
CA ILE A 42 -2.13 -4.34 -3.72
C ILE A 42 -2.10 -5.51 -2.74
N GLN A 43 -2.80 -6.62 -3.02
CA GLN A 43 -2.81 -7.80 -2.14
C GLN A 43 -1.42 -8.42 -1.95
N ASN A 44 -0.50 -8.19 -2.89
CA ASN A 44 0.90 -8.62 -2.80
C ASN A 44 1.83 -7.55 -2.19
N GLY A 45 1.32 -6.38 -1.82
CA GLY A 45 2.11 -5.27 -1.28
C GLY A 45 3.05 -4.65 -2.33
N ASN A 46 2.63 -4.63 -3.59
CA ASN A 46 3.42 -4.14 -4.72
C ASN A 46 2.76 -2.88 -5.30
N LEU A 47 2.97 -1.72 -4.67
CA LEU A 47 2.37 -0.46 -5.13
C LEU A 47 2.97 0.00 -6.46
N ASP A 48 4.29 -0.11 -6.66
CA ASP A 48 4.94 0.13 -7.96
C ASP A 48 4.26 -0.67 -9.10
N GLY A 49 3.97 -1.95 -8.86
CA GLY A 49 3.27 -2.78 -9.84
C GLY A 49 1.78 -2.45 -9.98
N ALA A 50 1.15 -1.85 -8.97
CA ALA A 50 -0.22 -1.36 -9.05
C ALA A 50 -0.29 -0.10 -9.94
N GLU A 51 0.69 0.80 -9.85
CA GLU A 51 0.80 1.99 -10.69
C GLU A 51 0.88 1.65 -12.19
N GLU A 52 1.44 0.50 -12.55
CA GLU A 52 1.46 0.04 -13.95
C GLU A 52 0.04 -0.17 -14.54
N TYR A 53 -1.01 -0.27 -13.73
CA TYR A 53 -2.39 -0.43 -14.18
C TYR A 53 -3.18 0.89 -14.24
N THR A 54 -2.60 1.99 -13.75
CA THR A 54 -3.29 3.28 -13.61
C THR A 54 -2.75 4.30 -14.62
N THR A 55 -3.51 5.37 -14.83
CA THR A 55 -3.01 6.56 -15.53
C THR A 55 -2.23 7.45 -14.57
N ASP A 56 -1.30 8.27 -15.05
CA ASP A 56 -0.59 9.29 -14.24
C ASP A 56 -1.50 10.25 -13.44
N SER A 57 -2.77 10.39 -13.84
CA SER A 57 -3.76 11.23 -13.18
C SER A 57 -4.65 10.51 -12.16
N TYR A 58 -4.44 9.21 -11.95
CA TYR A 58 -5.20 8.41 -11.00
C TYR A 58 -4.95 8.88 -9.56
N ILE A 59 -5.99 8.77 -8.73
CA ILE A 59 -5.93 9.05 -7.30
C ILE A 59 -6.64 7.87 -6.62
N ASP A 60 -5.94 7.14 -5.75
CA ASP A 60 -6.55 6.04 -5.01
C ASP A 60 -7.54 6.56 -3.96
N PRO A 61 -8.83 6.21 -4.04
CA PRO A 61 -9.81 6.63 -3.04
C PRO A 61 -9.56 6.01 -1.66
N LEU A 62 -8.75 4.94 -1.56
CA LEU A 62 -8.38 4.32 -0.29
C LEU A 62 -7.12 4.97 0.35
N GLY A 63 -6.43 5.84 -0.40
CA GLY A 63 -5.21 6.52 0.05
C GLY A 63 -4.00 5.59 0.29
N ILE A 64 -4.02 4.40 -0.30
CA ILE A 64 -2.97 3.38 -0.17
C ILE A 64 -1.76 3.74 -1.05
N ASP A 65 -2.00 4.30 -2.23
CA ASP A 65 -0.98 4.75 -3.19
C ASP A 65 0.05 5.73 -2.60
N ASN A 66 -0.33 6.50 -1.58
CA ASN A 66 0.54 7.46 -0.93
C ASN A 66 1.36 6.86 0.24
N MET A 67 1.15 5.61 0.63
CA MET A 67 1.81 5.02 1.80
C MET A 67 3.33 4.91 1.61
N ASP A 68 3.79 4.44 0.45
CA ASP A 68 5.23 4.28 0.18
C ASP A 68 5.92 5.64 0.13
N SER A 69 5.38 6.61 -0.63
CA SER A 69 5.96 7.96 -0.70
C SER A 69 5.97 8.70 0.66
N TYR A 70 4.93 8.51 1.48
CA TYR A 70 4.89 9.05 2.84
C TYR A 70 5.95 8.40 3.73
N MET A 71 6.12 7.09 3.61
CA MET A 71 7.13 6.36 4.38
C MET A 71 8.54 6.72 3.94
N GLU A 72 8.82 6.77 2.64
CA GLU A 72 10.10 7.23 2.09
C GLU A 72 10.41 8.65 2.54
N SER A 73 9.45 9.58 2.45
CA SER A 73 9.65 10.94 2.93
C SER A 73 9.92 11.01 4.43
N LEU A 74 9.30 10.13 5.22
CA LEU A 74 9.54 10.04 6.65
C LEU A 74 10.97 9.51 6.91
N LEU A 75 11.36 8.43 6.24
CA LEU A 75 12.68 7.81 6.34
C LEU A 75 13.80 8.79 5.95
N ASP A 76 13.67 9.44 4.78
CA ASP A 76 14.60 10.47 4.29
C ASP A 76 14.73 11.64 5.28
N SER A 77 13.64 11.99 5.98
CA SER A 77 13.67 13.10 6.95
C SER A 77 14.34 12.73 8.27
N LEU A 78 14.30 11.45 8.64
CA LEU A 78 14.77 10.97 9.93
C LEU A 78 16.21 10.45 9.86
N ASP A 79 16.67 9.93 8.71
CA ASP A 79 18.04 9.40 8.49
C ASP A 79 18.53 8.50 9.64
N MET A 80 17.69 7.53 10.04
CA MET A 80 17.86 6.71 11.25
C MET A 80 18.66 5.41 11.02
N GLY A 81 19.08 5.19 9.77
CA GLY A 81 19.91 4.06 9.33
C GLY A 81 19.12 2.80 8.92
N ASP A 82 19.82 1.91 8.21
CA ASP A 82 19.27 0.75 7.48
C ASP A 82 18.26 -0.11 8.24
N THR A 83 18.43 -0.31 9.55
CA THR A 83 17.52 -1.16 10.35
C THR A 83 16.14 -0.52 10.49
N PHE A 84 16.09 0.79 10.76
CA PHE A 84 14.83 1.52 10.91
C PHE A 84 14.11 1.59 9.56
N ASP A 85 14.87 1.84 8.48
CA ASP A 85 14.35 1.85 7.12
C ASP A 85 13.75 0.49 6.73
N GLN A 86 14.41 -0.60 7.12
CA GLN A 86 13.89 -1.95 6.88
C GLN A 86 12.56 -2.19 7.61
N GLU A 87 12.47 -1.87 8.91
CA GLU A 87 11.26 -2.07 9.69
C GLU A 87 10.08 -1.21 9.19
N ALA A 88 10.36 0.01 8.74
CA ALA A 88 9.39 0.91 8.15
C ALA A 88 8.83 0.38 6.83
N ASN A 89 9.71 -0.11 5.94
CA ASN A 89 9.32 -0.70 4.65
C ASN A 89 8.55 -2.01 4.84
N ASP A 90 8.96 -2.84 5.80
CA ASP A 90 8.24 -4.07 6.16
C ASP A 90 6.83 -3.74 6.69
N PHE A 91 6.70 -2.72 7.54
CA PHE A 91 5.41 -2.22 8.02
C PHE A 91 4.52 -1.74 6.85
N ALA A 92 5.03 -0.85 5.99
CA ALA A 92 4.27 -0.30 4.87
C ALA A 92 3.76 -1.43 3.95
N THR A 93 4.65 -2.35 3.58
CA THR A 93 4.31 -3.53 2.77
C THR A 93 3.23 -4.38 3.42
N ASN A 94 3.32 -4.66 4.73
CA ASN A 94 2.36 -5.49 5.44
C ASN A 94 1.00 -4.80 5.61
N ALA A 95 0.98 -3.48 5.83
CA ALA A 95 -0.24 -2.71 5.86
C ALA A 95 -0.94 -2.71 4.48
N VAL A 96 -0.21 -2.48 3.38
CA VAL A 96 -0.76 -2.54 2.02
C VAL A 96 -1.36 -3.93 1.73
N LYS A 97 -0.63 -5.01 2.04
CA LYS A 97 -1.13 -6.39 1.89
C LYS A 97 -2.41 -6.66 2.68
N ALA A 98 -2.53 -6.07 3.87
CA ALA A 98 -3.68 -6.24 4.73
C ALA A 98 -4.88 -5.40 4.28
N ALA A 99 -4.67 -4.32 3.53
CA ALA A 99 -5.71 -3.37 3.15
C ALA A 99 -6.87 -4.02 2.39
N ILE A 100 -6.56 -4.94 1.46
CA ILE A 100 -7.56 -5.68 0.67
C ILE A 100 -7.44 -7.18 0.96
N THR A 101 -8.38 -7.73 1.73
CA THR A 101 -8.38 -9.15 2.09
C THR A 101 -8.91 -10.02 0.95
N SER A 102 -9.95 -9.55 0.25
CA SER A 102 -10.49 -10.22 -0.94
C SER A 102 -11.33 -9.26 -1.77
N TYR A 103 -11.58 -9.63 -3.03
CA TYR A 103 -12.46 -8.88 -3.92
C TYR A 103 -13.24 -9.80 -4.86
N GLU A 104 -14.39 -9.33 -5.33
CA GLU A 104 -15.21 -9.98 -6.35
C GLU A 104 -15.63 -8.97 -7.42
N ILE A 105 -15.32 -9.26 -8.68
CA ILE A 105 -15.79 -8.44 -9.81
C ILE A 105 -17.22 -8.83 -10.12
N ASN A 106 -18.14 -7.89 -9.93
CA ASN A 106 -19.58 -8.08 -10.05
C ASN A 106 -20.10 -7.80 -11.46
N ASP A 107 -19.64 -6.72 -12.05
CA ASP A 107 -20.17 -6.21 -13.31
C ASP A 107 -19.11 -5.45 -14.09
N THR A 108 -19.22 -5.45 -15.42
CA THR A 108 -18.35 -4.67 -16.29
C THR A 108 -19.15 -4.14 -17.46
N LYS A 109 -19.19 -2.82 -17.60
CA LYS A 109 -20.00 -2.11 -18.60
C LYS A 109 -19.13 -1.26 -19.50
N MET A 110 -19.34 -1.39 -20.79
CA MET A 110 -18.75 -0.49 -21.77
C MET A 110 -19.69 0.69 -22.03
N GLU A 111 -19.16 1.90 -21.92
CA GLU A 111 -19.84 3.16 -22.17
C GLU A 111 -19.03 3.98 -23.18
N GLU A 112 -19.42 3.95 -24.46
CA GLU A 112 -18.73 4.62 -25.56
C GLU A 112 -17.21 4.34 -25.59
N ASP A 113 -16.42 5.22 -24.99
CA ASP A 113 -14.95 5.19 -24.95
C ASP A 113 -14.37 4.78 -23.57
N THR A 114 -15.22 4.50 -22.59
CA THR A 114 -14.84 4.09 -21.23
C THR A 114 -15.40 2.72 -20.88
N ILE A 115 -14.74 2.02 -19.94
CA ILE A 115 -15.28 0.81 -19.32
C ILE A 115 -15.33 1.01 -17.82
N SER A 116 -16.48 0.73 -17.22
CA SER A 116 -16.66 0.72 -15.77
C SER A 116 -16.69 -0.71 -15.25
N VAL A 117 -15.87 -1.01 -14.25
CA VAL A 117 -15.81 -2.31 -13.55
C VAL A 117 -16.29 -2.09 -12.12
N LEU A 118 -17.29 -2.86 -11.71
CA LEU A 118 -17.84 -2.82 -10.35
C LEU A 118 -17.30 -3.98 -9.54
N VAL A 119 -16.72 -3.68 -8.38
CA VAL A 119 -16.02 -4.66 -7.54
C VAL A 119 -16.50 -4.54 -6.10
N ASP A 120 -16.89 -5.66 -5.49
CA ASP A 120 -17.04 -5.74 -4.04
C ASP A 120 -15.69 -6.02 -3.40
N ILE A 121 -15.32 -5.21 -2.43
CA ILE A 121 -14.07 -5.31 -1.68
C ILE A 121 -14.41 -5.70 -0.24
N ASP A 122 -13.68 -6.69 0.29
CA ASP A 122 -13.56 -6.96 1.72
C ASP A 122 -12.16 -6.52 2.14
N GLY A 123 -12.09 -5.42 2.89
CA GLY A 123 -10.84 -4.75 3.23
C GLY A 123 -10.88 -4.06 4.57
N LYS A 124 -9.74 -3.51 4.97
CA LYS A 124 -9.58 -2.86 6.28
C LYS A 124 -10.10 -1.44 6.27
N ASP A 125 -10.76 -1.04 7.35
CA ASP A 125 -11.26 0.33 7.55
C ASP A 125 -10.16 1.25 8.09
N TYR A 126 -9.21 1.61 7.22
CA TYR A 126 -8.09 2.48 7.60
C TYR A 126 -8.52 3.92 7.92
N GLU A 127 -9.67 4.37 7.41
CA GLU A 127 -10.21 5.71 7.70
C GLU A 127 -10.60 5.87 9.19
N ASN A 128 -10.99 4.78 9.85
CA ASN A 128 -11.53 4.80 11.22
C ASN A 128 -10.60 4.18 12.26
N ILE A 129 -9.31 4.02 11.95
CA ILE A 129 -8.32 3.58 12.94
C ILE A 129 -8.22 4.61 14.07
N ASP A 130 -8.40 4.17 15.31
CA ASP A 130 -8.15 4.98 16.51
C ASP A 130 -6.71 4.81 17.02
N PHE A 131 -5.91 5.85 16.84
CA PHE A 131 -4.52 5.90 17.27
C PHE A 131 -4.35 6.23 18.76
N THR A 132 -5.40 6.69 19.46
CA THR A 132 -5.30 7.27 20.82
C THR A 132 -4.64 6.33 21.82
N ALA A 133 -5.02 5.05 21.81
CA ALA A 133 -4.47 4.05 22.72
C ALA A 133 -2.98 3.79 22.44
N MET A 134 -2.61 3.67 21.16
CA MET A 134 -1.24 3.46 20.73
C MET A 134 -0.36 4.67 21.04
N GLU A 135 -0.81 5.89 20.76
CA GLU A 135 -0.06 7.12 21.06
C GLU A 135 0.25 7.25 22.56
N SER A 136 -0.72 6.96 23.42
CA SER A 136 -0.57 6.98 24.87
C SER A 136 0.45 5.93 25.34
N GLU A 137 0.38 4.74 24.77
CA GLU A 137 1.32 3.65 25.05
C GLU A 137 2.74 3.98 24.61
N LEU A 138 2.92 4.39 23.35
CA LEU A 138 4.22 4.76 22.77
C LEU A 138 4.85 5.94 23.51
N THR A 139 4.05 6.92 23.92
CA THR A 139 4.53 8.05 24.76
C THR A 139 5.09 7.53 26.08
N THR A 140 4.36 6.65 26.76
CA THR A 140 4.79 6.07 28.04
C THR A 140 6.04 5.22 27.87
N TYR A 141 6.08 4.39 26.82
CA TYR A 141 7.22 3.54 26.50
C TYR A 141 8.49 4.37 26.22
N THR A 142 8.38 5.36 25.34
CA THR A 142 9.50 6.24 24.96
C THR A 142 10.04 7.02 26.16
N GLN A 143 9.16 7.54 27.03
CA GLN A 143 9.57 8.24 28.25
C GLN A 143 10.30 7.30 29.23
N ASN A 144 9.79 6.09 29.44
CA ASN A 144 10.44 5.11 30.31
C ASN A 144 11.81 4.73 29.75
N TYR A 145 11.88 4.42 28.45
CA TYR A 145 13.12 4.10 27.77
C TYR A 145 14.16 5.23 27.92
N ALA A 146 13.78 6.49 27.66
CA ALA A 146 14.68 7.62 27.77
C ALA A 146 15.19 7.83 29.21
N ASN A 147 14.33 7.63 30.22
CA ASN A 147 14.70 7.75 31.63
C ASN A 147 15.66 6.63 32.07
N GLU A 148 15.40 5.39 31.68
CA GLU A 148 16.24 4.22 31.99
C GLU A 148 17.61 4.32 31.31
N ASN A 149 17.67 4.92 30.12
CA ASN A 149 18.87 5.06 29.31
C ASN A 149 19.53 6.44 29.39
N LEU A 150 19.06 7.34 30.26
CA LEU A 150 19.47 8.75 30.30
C LEU A 150 20.99 8.94 30.29
N ASN A 151 21.72 8.18 31.12
CA ASN A 151 23.18 8.30 31.20
C ASN A 151 23.86 7.91 29.87
N ARG A 152 23.37 6.86 29.21
CA ARG A 152 23.90 6.39 27.92
C ARG A 152 23.62 7.42 26.83
N LEU A 153 22.38 7.90 26.76
CA LEU A 153 21.95 8.89 25.77
C LEU A 153 22.70 10.22 25.95
N MET A 154 22.85 10.70 27.19
CA MET A 154 23.65 11.89 27.50
C MET A 154 25.13 11.71 27.15
N GLN A 155 25.68 10.50 27.29
CA GLN A 155 27.03 10.24 26.85
C GLN A 155 27.16 10.35 25.33
N ILE A 156 26.24 9.73 24.57
CA ILE A 156 26.20 9.83 23.10
C ILE A 156 26.07 11.30 22.68
N TYR A 157 25.16 12.06 23.30
CA TYR A 157 25.00 13.49 23.04
C TYR A 157 26.31 14.27 23.21
N ASN A 158 27.03 14.04 24.32
CA ASN A 158 28.27 14.76 24.60
C ASN A 158 29.41 14.36 23.66
N ASP A 159 29.47 13.09 23.25
CA ASP A 159 30.56 12.55 22.44
C ASP A 159 30.34 12.76 20.93
N GLN A 160 29.08 12.73 20.47
CA GLN A 160 28.72 12.60 19.05
C GLN A 160 27.63 13.60 18.60
N GLY A 161 26.95 14.27 19.53
CA GLY A 161 25.92 15.28 19.22
C GLY A 161 24.48 14.76 19.30
N GLU A 162 23.54 15.65 19.02
CA GLU A 162 22.09 15.41 19.14
C GLU A 162 21.58 14.36 18.16
N ASP A 163 21.99 14.44 16.89
CA ASP A 163 21.55 13.53 15.83
C ASP A 163 21.90 12.07 16.18
N ALA A 164 23.14 11.81 16.63
CA ALA A 164 23.58 10.48 17.05
C ALA A 164 22.82 9.96 18.28
N MET A 165 22.39 10.84 19.19
CA MET A 165 21.56 10.45 20.34
C MET A 165 20.15 10.07 19.89
N MET A 166 19.56 10.82 18.95
CA MET A 166 18.25 10.56 18.39
C MET A 166 18.24 9.27 17.57
N GLU A 167 19.24 9.06 16.72
CA GLU A 167 19.45 7.82 15.96
C GLU A 167 19.52 6.62 16.91
N ALA A 168 20.38 6.69 17.94
CA ALA A 168 20.53 5.61 18.92
C ALA A 168 19.28 5.36 19.78
N MET A 169 18.41 6.37 19.94
CA MET A 169 17.12 6.19 20.60
C MET A 169 16.14 5.48 19.66
N MET A 170 16.00 5.97 18.42
CA MET A 170 15.07 5.41 17.43
C MET A 170 15.44 4.00 17.02
N GLN A 171 16.74 3.67 16.87
CA GLN A 171 17.18 2.29 16.62
C GLN A 171 16.77 1.32 17.73
N ASP A 172 16.76 1.78 18.99
CA ASP A 172 16.43 0.93 20.12
C ASP A 172 14.91 0.77 20.33
N ILE A 173 14.10 1.76 19.93
CA ILE A 173 12.63 1.75 20.12
C ILE A 173 11.83 1.50 18.83
N GLY A 174 12.46 1.63 17.66
CA GLY A 174 11.82 1.55 16.34
C GLY A 174 11.00 0.28 16.15
N GLY A 175 11.59 -0.87 16.45
CA GLY A 175 10.90 -2.15 16.31
C GLY A 175 9.65 -2.27 17.18
N TYR A 176 9.64 -1.62 18.35
CA TYR A 176 8.43 -1.55 19.18
C TYR A 176 7.35 -0.65 18.57
N ILE A 177 7.76 0.49 18.00
CA ILE A 177 6.84 1.41 17.32
C ILE A 177 6.21 0.71 16.12
N PHE A 178 7.01 0.09 15.25
CA PHE A 178 6.51 -0.59 14.05
C PHE A 178 5.68 -1.84 14.39
N ASP A 179 6.02 -2.62 15.41
CA ASP A 179 5.17 -3.74 15.90
C ASP A 179 3.78 -3.25 16.32
N ARG A 180 3.70 -2.09 16.98
CA ARG A 180 2.43 -1.50 17.40
C ARG A 180 1.63 -0.94 16.23
N MET A 181 2.31 -0.28 15.29
CA MET A 181 1.66 0.17 14.05
C MET A 181 1.15 -1.01 13.25
N GLU A 182 1.94 -2.05 13.03
CA GLU A 182 1.52 -3.26 12.32
C GLU A 182 0.33 -3.93 13.01
N THR A 183 0.36 -4.07 14.33
CA THR A 183 -0.77 -4.61 15.12
C THR A 183 -2.04 -3.78 14.91
N LEU A 184 -1.92 -2.45 14.90
CA LEU A 184 -3.07 -1.55 14.74
C LEU A 184 -3.69 -1.66 13.33
N PHE A 185 -2.86 -1.62 12.28
CA PHE A 185 -3.33 -1.68 10.90
C PHE A 185 -3.83 -3.07 10.51
N THR A 186 -3.10 -4.14 10.84
CA THR A 186 -3.56 -5.51 10.56
C THR A 186 -4.77 -5.89 11.41
N GLY A 187 -4.89 -5.32 12.61
CA GLY A 187 -6.01 -5.48 13.53
C GLY A 187 -7.22 -4.59 13.26
N ALA A 188 -7.15 -3.68 12.29
CA ALA A 188 -8.26 -2.79 11.97
C ALA A 188 -9.54 -3.56 11.60
N GLU A 189 -10.69 -2.93 11.85
CA GLU A 189 -11.98 -3.53 11.55
C GLU A 189 -12.11 -3.83 10.05
N GLN A 190 -12.79 -4.93 9.73
CA GLN A 190 -13.13 -5.24 8.34
C GLN A 190 -14.34 -4.43 7.92
N LYS A 191 -14.27 -3.89 6.71
CA LYS A 191 -15.34 -3.14 6.06
C LYS A 191 -15.54 -3.69 4.66
N LYS A 192 -16.80 -3.91 4.33
CA LYS A 192 -17.22 -4.28 2.99
C LYS A 192 -17.75 -3.06 2.27
N TYR A 193 -17.23 -2.81 1.10
CA TYR A 193 -17.62 -1.67 0.28
C TYR A 193 -17.51 -2.04 -1.18
N GLN A 194 -18.28 -1.34 -1.99
CA GLN A 194 -18.23 -1.50 -3.44
C GLN A 194 -17.42 -0.36 -4.05
N MET A 195 -16.54 -0.70 -4.98
CA MET A 195 -15.78 0.26 -5.76
C MET A 195 -16.17 0.18 -7.23
N ARG A 196 -16.34 1.34 -7.87
CA ARG A 196 -16.39 1.44 -9.32
C ARG A 196 -15.05 1.94 -9.83
N PHE A 197 -14.43 1.18 -10.73
CA PHE A 197 -13.24 1.56 -11.47
C PHE A 197 -13.64 1.98 -12.87
N ASP A 198 -13.23 3.18 -13.29
CA ASP A 198 -13.47 3.71 -14.63
C ASP A 198 -12.15 3.70 -15.42
N LEU A 199 -12.14 2.94 -16.53
CA LEU A 199 -10.97 2.72 -17.37
C LEU A 199 -11.08 3.47 -18.70
N VAL A 200 -9.92 3.90 -19.21
CA VAL A 200 -9.74 4.54 -20.51
C VAL A 200 -8.64 3.83 -21.29
N GLN A 201 -8.63 4.01 -22.61
CA GLN A 201 -7.44 3.67 -23.40
C GLN A 201 -6.38 4.75 -23.27
N ASP A 202 -5.17 4.34 -22.90
CA ASP A 202 -3.95 5.14 -22.92
C ASP A 202 -2.87 4.37 -23.70
N GLU A 203 -2.27 5.01 -24.70
CA GLU A 203 -1.29 4.39 -25.63
C GLU A 203 -1.70 3.01 -26.24
N ASN A 204 -3.00 2.75 -26.38
CA ASN A 204 -3.64 1.48 -26.81
C ASN A 204 -3.72 0.37 -25.75
N GLU A 205 -3.47 0.69 -24.48
CA GLU A 205 -3.68 -0.19 -23.33
C GLU A 205 -4.83 0.35 -22.47
N TRP A 206 -5.59 -0.53 -21.82
CA TRP A 206 -6.57 -0.08 -20.84
C TRP A 206 -5.87 0.27 -19.54
N LYS A 207 -6.20 1.43 -18.97
CA LYS A 207 -5.67 1.90 -17.68
C LYS A 207 -6.80 2.43 -16.81
N ILE A 208 -6.68 2.26 -15.51
CA ILE A 208 -7.59 2.82 -14.52
C ILE A 208 -7.34 4.33 -14.44
N LYS A 209 -8.36 5.11 -14.76
CA LYS A 209 -8.31 6.58 -14.69
C LYS A 209 -8.86 7.10 -13.38
N ALA A 210 -9.90 6.46 -12.87
CA ALA A 210 -10.57 6.86 -11.65
C ALA A 210 -11.13 5.63 -10.93
N ALA A 211 -11.23 5.73 -9.62
CA ALA A 211 -12.00 4.82 -8.80
C ALA A 211 -12.81 5.61 -7.78
N GLU A 212 -14.01 5.14 -7.46
CA GLU A 212 -14.83 5.72 -6.40
C GLU A 212 -15.47 4.62 -5.57
N ILE A 213 -15.63 4.88 -4.28
CA ILE A 213 -16.44 4.05 -3.39
C ILE A 213 -17.90 4.37 -3.70
N SER A 214 -18.61 3.40 -4.29
CA SER A 214 -19.95 3.64 -4.85
C SER A 214 -21.07 3.52 -3.82
N GLU A 215 -20.89 2.78 -2.72
CA GLU A 215 -21.72 2.71 -1.49
C GLU A 215 -21.17 1.62 -0.54
N GLU A 216 -21.50 1.65 0.76
CA GLU A 216 -21.30 0.51 1.67
C GLU A 216 -22.13 -0.67 1.15
N ALA A 217 -21.51 -1.85 0.99
CA ALA A 217 -22.22 -3.04 0.56
C ALA A 217 -23.34 -3.33 1.58
N GLN A 218 -24.60 -3.15 1.18
CA GLN A 218 -25.73 -3.45 2.06
C GLN A 218 -25.74 -4.94 2.40
N SER A 219 -25.42 -5.27 3.65
CA SER A 219 -25.64 -6.61 4.23
C SER A 219 -27.08 -6.80 4.68
#